data_AF-A0A744UPH9-F1
#
_entry.id   AF-A0A744UPH9-F1
#
_cell.length_a   1.000
_cell.length_b   1.000
_cell.length_c   1.000
_cell.angle_alpha   90.00
_cell.angle_beta   90.00
_cell.angle_gamma   90.00
#
_symmetry.space_group_name_H-M   'P 1'
#
loop_
_entity.id
_entity.type
_entity.pdbx_description
1 polymer ?
#
loop_
_entity_poly.entity_id
_entity_poly.type
_entity_poly.pdbx_seq_one_letter_code
_entity_poly.pdbx_strand_id
1 'polypeptide(L)'
;MFSSKSTHHFKPFFVLPFIFSIAGCDNMGGISCDGKDEINSIKEQIKYERDKQKQQAAVLSLFFNPLMFDGAFDIKSIEEKKQDKEQKLLTCSANLIFSRDSEYGKSQSLPIEYTVSKTGETPSVNLTDVGKSSVIDTPPTEGQKKYKTNLDKQNKLIEAQRAEQEKAIKAEREKAQKEEEERLAQEVVRNKKINDEITDASLLPDDKFSSVSKDDLLYIFIAQSGSPISDNEKLKLFSDKWNSTQDAFIKRDIEKDELAKINSDINKFKEIKNIKFYIGKIKNDDKNIINLPRYKGDFRLNPVYNFDTQSFPITGNYCKESPYAQGQILSHRGIQLNLDRVLNSCELKIPESEARPLSDRFNSNISVDIVTTVYAHITGFEQAQNRIDIAILRQNVEIITQKRGEQKETINTVFK
;
A
#
# COMPACT_ATOMS: atom_id res chain seq x y z
N MET A 1 -29.14 1.42 -4.75
CA MET A 1 -30.44 0.96 -4.21
C MET A 1 -30.18 0.03 -3.03
N PHE A 2 -30.25 0.53 -1.80
CA PHE A 2 -30.52 -0.29 -0.62
C PHE A 2 -31.42 0.52 0.29
N SER A 3 -32.72 0.21 0.18
CA SER A 3 -33.79 0.72 1.00
C SER A 3 -33.72 0.05 2.37
N SER A 4 -33.22 0.77 3.37
CA SER A 4 -33.43 0.41 4.77
C SER A 4 -34.66 1.18 5.27
N LYS A 5 -35.84 0.58 5.12
CA LYS A 5 -37.00 0.95 5.92
C LYS A 5 -36.73 0.47 7.35
N SER A 6 -36.02 1.28 8.14
CA SER A 6 -36.01 1.09 9.58
C SER A 6 -37.31 1.63 10.16
N THR A 7 -38.34 0.79 10.16
CA THR A 7 -39.49 0.98 11.05
C THR A 7 -39.07 0.58 12.45
N HIS A 8 -38.34 1.45 13.14
CA HIS A 8 -38.25 1.35 14.59
C HIS A 8 -39.60 1.73 15.17
N HIS A 9 -40.45 0.73 15.41
CA HIS A 9 -41.46 0.83 16.45
C HIS A 9 -40.73 0.96 17.79
N PHE A 10 -40.34 2.18 18.14
CA PHE A 10 -40.03 2.54 19.52
C PHE A 10 -41.34 2.39 20.31
N LYS A 11 -41.55 1.24 20.94
CA LYS A 11 -42.47 1.16 22.08
C LYS A 11 -42.02 2.24 23.08
N PRO A 12 -42.89 3.11 23.58
CA PRO A 12 -42.49 4.05 24.62
C PRO A 12 -42.13 3.22 25.85
N PHE A 13 -40.83 3.06 26.10
CA PHE A 13 -40.29 2.65 27.39
C PHE A 13 -40.47 3.83 28.35
N PHE A 14 -41.71 4.17 28.64
CA PHE A 14 -42.09 5.12 29.67
C PHE A 14 -43.41 4.61 30.19
N VAL A 15 -43.35 3.74 31.19
CA VAL A 15 -44.09 3.84 32.46
C VAL A 15 -43.49 2.73 33.34
N LEU A 16 -42.48 3.10 34.13
CA LEU A 16 -42.28 2.41 35.40
C LEU A 16 -43.42 2.87 36.30
N PRO A 17 -44.05 1.99 37.09
CA PRO A 17 -45.02 2.42 38.10
C PRO A 17 -44.25 3.28 39.10
N PHE A 18 -44.50 4.59 39.04
CA PHE A 18 -43.93 5.49 40.02
C PHE A 18 -44.90 5.56 41.20
N ILE A 19 -44.45 5.05 42.35
CA ILE A 19 -45.12 5.22 43.63
C ILE A 19 -44.56 6.51 44.23
N PHE A 20 -45.41 7.50 44.42
CA PHE A 20 -45.02 8.81 44.91
C PHE A 20 -45.62 9.08 46.29
N SER A 21 -44.85 9.73 47.16
CA SER A 21 -45.37 10.34 48.39
C SER A 21 -45.41 11.84 48.17
N ILE A 22 -46.57 12.48 48.38
CA ILE A 22 -46.73 13.93 48.32
C ILE A 22 -46.77 14.45 49.75
N ALA A 23 -45.93 15.42 50.09
CA ALA A 23 -46.02 16.14 51.35
C ALA A 23 -46.86 17.41 51.13
N GLY A 24 -47.95 17.62 51.89
CA GLY A 24 -48.66 18.90 51.92
C GLY A 24 -50.19 18.91 51.80
N CYS A 25 -50.90 17.77 51.76
CA CYS A 25 -52.38 17.78 51.79
C CYS A 25 -52.93 17.79 53.23
N ASP A 26 -52.82 18.93 53.91
CA ASP A 26 -53.22 19.06 55.33
C ASP A 26 -54.61 19.67 55.57
N ASN A 27 -55.32 20.18 54.54
CA ASN A 27 -56.68 20.68 54.73
C ASN A 27 -57.76 19.67 54.29
N MET A 28 -58.40 19.05 55.29
CA MET A 28 -59.62 18.26 55.14
C MET A 28 -60.78 19.14 54.66
N GLY A 29 -61.08 19.10 53.36
CA GLY A 29 -62.24 19.80 52.79
C GLY A 29 -62.26 19.92 51.26
N GLY A 30 -61.16 19.64 50.56
CA GLY A 30 -61.08 19.91 49.12
C GLY A 30 -59.98 19.13 48.40
N ILE A 31 -59.99 17.80 48.47
CA ILE A 31 -59.21 17.00 47.50
C ILE A 31 -59.94 17.14 46.16
N SER A 32 -59.48 18.07 45.35
CA SER A 32 -60.01 18.36 44.02
C SER A 32 -58.96 18.00 42.99
N CYS A 33 -59.38 17.38 41.89
CA CYS A 33 -58.52 17.18 40.72
C CYS A 33 -58.13 18.51 40.01
N ASP A 34 -58.53 19.68 40.53
CA ASP A 34 -58.34 21.00 39.92
C ASP A 34 -57.40 21.93 40.73
N GLY A 35 -56.77 21.43 41.79
CA GLY A 35 -55.84 22.20 42.61
C GLY A 35 -54.49 22.43 41.92
N LYS A 36 -54.10 23.70 41.73
CA LYS A 36 -52.82 24.08 41.09
C LYS A 36 -51.61 23.55 41.86
N ASP A 37 -51.72 23.40 43.17
CA ASP A 37 -50.62 23.00 44.05
C ASP A 37 -50.30 21.51 43.90
N GLU A 38 -51.31 20.67 43.75
CA GLU A 38 -51.18 19.23 43.50
C GLU A 38 -50.54 18.94 42.14
N ILE A 39 -50.95 19.68 41.10
CA ILE A 39 -50.38 19.56 39.74
C ILE A 39 -48.90 19.95 39.75
N ASN A 40 -48.55 21.03 40.45
CA ASN A 40 -47.17 21.47 40.58
C ASN A 40 -46.32 20.45 41.33
N SER A 41 -46.85 19.85 42.40
CA SER A 41 -46.16 18.77 43.13
C SER A 41 -45.92 17.54 42.24
N ILE A 42 -46.90 17.13 41.43
CA ILE A 42 -46.74 16.00 40.49
C ILE A 42 -45.69 16.34 39.43
N LYS A 43 -45.70 17.58 38.90
CA LYS A 43 -44.70 18.05 37.94
C LYS A 43 -43.29 18.03 38.55
N GLU A 44 -43.10 18.57 39.74
CA GLU A 44 -41.79 18.59 40.41
C GLU A 44 -41.24 17.18 40.63
N GLN A 45 -42.10 16.23 40.96
CA GLN A 45 -41.69 14.85 41.21
C GLN A 45 -41.38 14.07 39.93
N ILE A 46 -42.16 14.27 38.86
CA ILE A 46 -41.82 13.75 37.52
C ILE A 46 -40.47 14.31 37.06
N LYS A 47 -40.22 15.61 37.32
CA LYS A 47 -38.94 16.25 37.01
C LYS A 47 -37.79 15.62 37.82
N TYR A 48 -37.97 15.44 39.13
CA TYR A 48 -36.97 14.84 40.01
C TYR A 48 -36.59 13.42 39.57
N GLU A 49 -37.56 12.54 39.29
CA GLU A 49 -37.26 11.18 38.84
C GLU A 49 -36.61 11.16 37.44
N ARG A 50 -37.01 12.07 36.56
CA ARG A 50 -36.37 12.21 35.25
C ARG A 50 -34.91 12.68 35.37
N ASP A 51 -34.62 13.63 36.25
CA ASP A 51 -33.26 14.10 36.49
C ASP A 51 -32.38 13.02 37.12
N LYS A 52 -32.95 12.22 38.04
CA LYS A 52 -32.30 11.02 38.58
C LYS A 52 -32.01 9.96 37.51
N GLN A 53 -32.96 9.69 36.61
CA GLN A 53 -32.76 8.79 35.47
C GLN A 53 -31.70 9.30 34.49
N LYS A 54 -31.65 10.62 34.22
CA LYS A 54 -30.58 11.24 33.43
C LYS A 54 -29.21 11.02 34.06
N GLN A 55 -29.08 11.22 35.36
CA GLN A 55 -27.82 11.01 36.08
C GLN A 55 -27.39 9.54 36.04
N GLN A 56 -28.32 8.60 36.22
CA GLN A 56 -28.05 7.16 36.10
C GLN A 56 -27.66 6.75 34.67
N ALA A 57 -28.32 7.30 33.65
CA ALA A 57 -28.00 7.05 32.25
C ALA A 57 -26.66 7.65 31.81
N ALA A 58 -26.27 8.80 32.37
CA ALA A 58 -24.97 9.43 32.12
C ALA A 58 -23.79 8.57 32.62
N VAL A 59 -24.00 7.78 33.68
CA VAL A 59 -23.01 6.82 34.21
C VAL A 59 -22.90 5.56 33.34
N LEU A 60 -23.96 5.22 32.58
CA LEU A 60 -24.05 4.04 31.71
C LEU A 60 -23.85 4.37 30.21
N SER A 61 -23.17 5.48 29.91
CA SER A 61 -23.09 6.14 28.59
C SER A 61 -22.58 5.30 27.41
N LEU A 62 -22.15 4.05 27.65
CA LEU A 62 -21.79 3.08 26.60
C LEU A 62 -23.00 2.40 25.95
N PHE A 63 -24.18 2.42 26.57
CA PHE A 63 -25.36 1.69 26.07
C PHE A 63 -26.63 2.53 25.86
N PHE A 64 -26.75 3.71 26.48
CA PHE A 64 -27.96 4.54 26.39
C PHE A 64 -27.64 6.00 26.09
N ASN A 65 -28.34 6.56 25.10
CA ASN A 65 -28.18 7.96 24.70
C ASN A 65 -29.02 8.86 25.65
N PRO A 66 -28.40 9.73 26.48
CA PRO A 66 -29.11 10.53 27.48
C PRO A 66 -30.14 11.52 26.88
N LEU A 67 -30.02 11.83 25.58
CA LEU A 67 -30.97 12.64 24.79
C LEU A 67 -32.42 12.11 24.83
N MET A 68 -32.63 10.82 25.14
CA MET A 68 -33.96 10.21 25.31
C MET A 68 -34.77 10.85 26.43
N PHE A 69 -34.10 11.52 27.36
CA PHE A 69 -34.71 12.20 28.49
C PHE A 69 -34.65 13.72 28.34
N ASP A 70 -34.35 14.32 27.19
CA ASP A 70 -34.38 15.78 26.98
C ASP A 70 -35.69 16.24 26.31
N GLY A 71 -36.22 17.41 26.68
CA GLY A 71 -37.57 17.83 26.31
C GLY A 71 -38.41 18.51 27.41
N ALA A 72 -39.44 19.27 27.04
CA ALA A 72 -40.40 19.79 28.00
C ALA A 72 -41.50 18.76 28.29
N PHE A 73 -42.12 18.82 29.47
CA PHE A 73 -43.35 18.07 29.72
C PHE A 73 -44.40 18.95 30.40
N ASP A 74 -45.66 18.60 30.20
CA ASP A 74 -46.81 19.29 30.78
C ASP A 74 -47.96 18.30 31.04
N ILE A 75 -48.91 18.68 31.89
CA ILE A 75 -50.11 17.88 32.18
C ILE A 75 -51.32 18.70 31.74
N LYS A 76 -52.13 18.15 30.82
CA LYS A 76 -53.39 18.75 30.36
C LYS A 76 -54.58 17.91 30.76
N SER A 77 -55.75 18.56 30.83
CA SER A 77 -57.08 17.99 31.05
C SER A 77 -57.14 17.00 32.22
N ILE A 78 -57.39 17.52 33.42
CA ILE A 78 -57.56 16.67 34.59
C ILE A 78 -59.05 16.45 34.82
N GLU A 79 -59.45 15.20 34.93
CA GLU A 79 -60.82 14.79 35.14
C GLU A 79 -60.90 13.86 36.35
N GLU A 80 -61.82 14.14 37.26
CA GLU A 80 -62.13 13.23 38.37
C GLU A 80 -62.90 12.03 37.82
N LYS A 81 -62.37 10.81 38.04
CA LYS A 81 -63.02 9.59 37.60
C LYS A 81 -63.81 8.90 38.70
N LYS A 82 -63.27 8.86 39.91
CA LYS A 82 -63.90 8.14 41.02
C LYS A 82 -63.46 8.67 42.37
N GLN A 83 -64.41 8.86 43.27
CA GLN A 83 -64.18 9.20 44.67
C GLN A 83 -64.78 8.11 45.56
N ASP A 84 -63.94 7.45 46.34
CA ASP A 84 -64.37 6.52 47.39
C ASP A 84 -64.22 7.20 48.75
N LYS A 85 -65.36 7.62 49.30
CA LYS A 85 -65.41 8.35 50.57
C LYS A 85 -65.15 7.45 51.79
N GLU A 86 -65.40 6.15 51.68
CA GLU A 86 -65.18 5.19 52.78
C GLU A 86 -63.69 4.84 52.88
N GLN A 87 -63.02 4.66 51.74
CA GLN A 87 -61.59 4.32 51.67
C GLN A 87 -60.66 5.53 51.55
N LYS A 88 -61.20 6.76 51.51
CA LYS A 88 -60.44 8.02 51.32
C LYS A 88 -59.52 7.98 50.09
N LEU A 89 -60.07 7.52 48.97
CA LEU A 89 -59.38 7.40 47.69
C LEU A 89 -59.99 8.36 46.66
N LEU A 90 -59.13 9.07 45.93
CA LEU A 90 -59.52 9.87 44.76
C LEU A 90 -58.72 9.41 43.55
N THR A 91 -59.40 9.02 42.48
CA THR A 91 -58.76 8.69 41.19
C THR A 91 -59.08 9.79 40.18
N CYS A 92 -58.03 10.42 39.66
CA CYS A 92 -58.11 11.40 38.58
C CYS A 92 -57.43 10.83 37.32
N SER A 93 -57.88 11.26 36.14
CA SER A 93 -57.20 11.03 34.87
C SER A 93 -56.65 12.33 34.30
N ALA A 94 -55.48 12.26 33.66
CA ALA A 94 -54.86 13.40 32.98
C ALA A 94 -54.17 12.99 31.68
N ASN A 95 -53.80 13.96 30.85
CA ASN A 95 -52.96 13.74 29.67
C ASN A 95 -51.57 14.35 29.89
N LEU A 96 -50.55 13.49 30.00
CA LEU A 96 -49.16 13.90 30.06
C LEU A 96 -48.67 14.20 28.63
N ILE A 97 -48.21 15.42 28.40
CA ILE A 97 -47.63 15.85 27.13
C ILE A 97 -46.11 15.92 27.27
N PHE A 98 -45.40 15.17 26.45
CA PHE A 98 -43.94 15.13 26.42
C PHE A 98 -43.40 15.63 25.08
N SER A 99 -42.60 16.67 25.10
CA SER A 99 -42.08 17.35 23.90
C SER A 99 -40.57 17.16 23.83
N ARG A 100 -40.10 16.16 23.09
CA ARG A 100 -38.65 15.88 22.95
C ARG A 100 -37.95 17.01 22.20
N ASP A 101 -36.77 17.40 22.66
CA ASP A 101 -36.01 18.49 22.03
C ASP A 101 -35.56 18.15 20.59
N SER A 102 -35.41 16.87 20.27
CA SER A 102 -35.05 16.39 18.93
C SER A 102 -36.20 16.41 17.90
N GLU A 103 -37.45 16.53 18.35
CA GLU A 103 -38.65 16.43 17.50
C GLU A 103 -39.36 17.77 17.40
N TYR A 104 -38.97 18.59 16.42
CA TYR A 104 -39.45 19.98 16.31
C TYR A 104 -40.96 20.08 16.07
N GLY A 105 -41.68 20.78 16.95
CA GLY A 105 -43.11 21.08 16.80
C GLY A 105 -44.04 19.89 17.04
N LYS A 106 -43.53 18.82 17.67
CA LYS A 106 -44.30 17.62 17.99
C LYS A 106 -44.13 17.24 19.45
N SER A 107 -45.18 16.67 20.02
CA SER A 107 -45.19 16.11 21.36
C SER A 107 -45.90 14.76 21.37
N GLN A 108 -45.54 13.92 22.33
CA GLN A 108 -46.27 12.69 22.64
C GLN A 108 -47.27 13.00 23.75
N SER A 109 -48.55 12.67 23.53
CA SER A 109 -49.61 12.75 24.53
C SER A 109 -49.87 11.36 25.07
N LEU A 110 -49.77 11.18 26.39
CA LEU A 110 -49.99 9.93 27.09
C LEU A 110 -51.11 10.10 28.11
N PRO A 111 -52.24 9.39 27.98
CA PRO A 111 -53.27 9.39 29.01
C PRO A 111 -52.78 8.62 30.24
N ILE A 112 -52.83 9.27 31.39
CA ILE A 112 -52.40 8.74 32.68
C ILE A 112 -53.59 8.78 33.66
N GLU A 113 -53.64 7.84 34.58
CA GLU A 113 -54.48 7.92 35.77
C GLU A 113 -53.60 7.99 37.00
N TYR A 114 -53.99 8.82 37.96
CA TYR A 114 -53.36 8.85 39.25
C TYR A 114 -54.38 8.69 40.37
N THR A 115 -54.05 7.84 41.33
CA THR A 115 -54.88 7.62 42.52
C THR A 115 -54.18 8.18 43.74
N VAL A 116 -54.86 9.07 44.46
CA VAL A 116 -54.42 9.66 45.72
C VAL A 116 -55.08 8.89 46.87
N SER A 117 -54.27 8.30 47.75
CA SER A 117 -54.76 7.58 48.94
C SER A 117 -54.19 8.18 50.22
N LYS A 118 -55.05 8.42 51.24
CA LYS A 118 -54.61 8.86 52.58
C LYS A 118 -54.78 7.72 53.60
N THR A 119 -53.91 6.72 53.52
CA THR A 119 -53.76 5.66 54.54
C THR A 119 -52.51 5.93 55.38
N GLY A 120 -52.65 6.80 56.40
CA GLY A 120 -51.55 7.21 57.29
C GLY A 120 -51.23 8.71 57.24
N GLU A 121 -50.10 9.12 57.85
CA GLU A 121 -49.66 10.53 57.94
C GLU A 121 -49.28 11.16 56.59
N THR A 122 -48.95 10.35 55.57
CA THR A 122 -48.55 10.83 54.25
C THR A 122 -49.49 10.32 53.15
N PRO A 123 -50.05 11.19 52.29
CA PRO A 123 -50.79 10.75 51.12
C PRO A 123 -49.83 10.14 50.08
N SER A 124 -50.25 9.05 49.44
CA SER A 124 -49.52 8.41 48.34
C SER A 124 -50.28 8.58 47.02
N VAL A 125 -49.51 8.76 45.95
CA VAL A 125 -50.00 8.89 44.57
C VAL A 125 -49.41 7.79 43.72
N ASN A 126 -50.28 6.96 43.13
CA ASN A 126 -49.89 5.93 42.18
C ASN A 126 -50.29 6.35 40.78
N LEU A 127 -49.31 6.41 39.87
CA LEU A 127 -49.51 6.73 38.46
C LEU A 127 -49.57 5.44 37.63
N THR A 128 -50.64 5.29 36.86
CA THR A 128 -50.88 4.17 35.97
C THR A 128 -51.09 4.67 34.54
N ASP A 129 -50.38 4.04 33.59
CA ASP A 129 -50.69 4.22 32.17
C ASP A 129 -52.01 3.52 31.86
N VAL A 130 -52.92 4.24 31.21
CA VAL A 130 -54.27 3.74 30.92
C VAL A 130 -54.59 3.73 29.43
N GLY A 131 -53.62 4.00 28.55
CA GLY A 131 -53.91 4.03 27.12
C GLY A 131 -52.70 4.00 26.20
N LYS A 132 -52.96 4.25 24.92
CA LYS A 132 -51.91 4.33 23.89
C LYS A 132 -51.46 5.78 23.74
N SER A 133 -50.14 6.00 23.76
CA SER A 133 -49.55 7.30 23.41
C SER A 133 -49.92 7.72 21.99
N SER A 134 -50.21 8.99 21.77
CA SER A 134 -50.41 9.58 20.45
C SER A 134 -49.41 10.72 20.19
N VAL A 135 -49.10 10.99 18.92
CA VAL A 135 -48.28 12.13 18.53
C VAL A 135 -49.21 13.29 18.19
N ILE A 136 -48.96 14.45 18.79
CA ILE A 136 -49.73 15.67 18.59
C ILE A 136 -48.80 16.79 18.11
N ASP A 137 -49.34 17.67 17.26
CA ASP A 137 -48.63 18.89 16.86
C ASP A 137 -48.75 19.93 17.99
N THR A 138 -47.62 20.55 18.33
CA THR A 138 -47.53 21.55 19.39
C THR A 138 -46.63 22.69 18.97
N PRO A 139 -46.83 23.92 19.50
CA PRO A 139 -45.88 24.99 19.33
C PRO A 139 -44.48 24.53 19.81
N PRO A 140 -43.41 24.76 19.01
CA PRO A 140 -42.08 24.29 19.37
C PRO A 140 -41.61 24.87 20.71
N THR A 141 -41.09 24.00 21.57
CA THR A 141 -40.50 24.42 22.84
C THR A 141 -39.17 25.15 22.61
N GLU A 142 -38.73 25.94 23.58
CA GLU A 142 -37.41 26.59 23.51
C GLU A 142 -36.25 25.58 23.39
N GLY A 143 -36.38 24.40 24.03
CA GLY A 143 -35.43 23.30 23.91
C GLY A 143 -35.36 22.75 22.48
N GLN A 144 -36.50 22.55 21.82
CA GLN A 144 -36.58 22.13 20.41
C GLN A 144 -35.95 23.14 19.44
N LYS A 145 -36.20 24.44 19.65
CA LYS A 145 -35.60 25.51 18.84
C LYS A 145 -34.07 25.55 18.99
N LYS A 146 -33.58 25.41 20.23
CA LYS A 146 -32.14 25.38 20.52
C LYS A 146 -31.47 24.16 19.91
N TYR A 147 -32.08 22.98 20.03
CA TYR A 147 -31.57 21.74 19.44
C TYR A 147 -31.44 21.85 17.91
N LYS A 148 -32.50 22.30 17.23
CA LYS A 148 -32.49 22.50 15.78
C LYS A 148 -31.39 23.47 15.34
N THR A 149 -31.27 24.60 16.03
CA THR A 149 -30.23 25.61 15.73
C THR A 149 -28.82 25.04 15.89
N ASN A 150 -28.58 24.22 16.90
CA ASN A 150 -27.29 23.58 17.11
C ASN A 150 -26.98 22.53 16.04
N LEU A 151 -27.97 21.71 15.67
CA LEU A 151 -27.83 20.71 14.62
C LEU A 151 -27.52 21.37 13.27
N ASP A 152 -28.21 22.45 12.92
CA ASP A 152 -27.98 23.18 11.67
C ASP A 152 -26.56 23.79 11.64
N LYS A 153 -26.07 24.30 12.77
CA LYS A 153 -24.67 24.79 12.88
C LYS A 153 -23.66 23.65 12.69
N GLN A 154 -23.91 22.50 13.29
CA GLN A 154 -23.03 21.33 13.18
C GLN A 154 -22.98 20.79 11.74
N ASN A 155 -24.13 20.71 11.08
CA ASN A 155 -24.20 20.28 9.68
C ASN A 155 -23.43 21.23 8.75
N LYS A 156 -23.54 22.54 8.95
CA LYS A 156 -22.75 23.52 8.18
C LYS A 156 -21.23 23.35 8.37
N LEU A 157 -20.78 23.04 9.58
CA LEU A 157 -19.37 22.76 9.85
C LEU A 157 -18.89 21.48 9.14
N ILE A 158 -19.71 20.43 9.16
CA ILE A 158 -19.40 19.16 8.47
C ILE A 158 -19.31 19.37 6.95
N GLU A 159 -20.24 20.13 6.37
CA GLU A 159 -20.21 20.45 4.94
C GLU A 159 -18.97 21.27 4.56
N ALA A 160 -18.60 22.26 5.37
CA ALA A 160 -17.40 23.05 5.15
C ALA A 160 -16.13 22.18 5.21
N GLN A 161 -16.02 21.30 6.22
CA GLN A 161 -14.90 20.37 6.35
C GLN A 161 -14.80 19.41 5.16
N ARG A 162 -15.93 18.89 4.66
CA ARG A 162 -15.95 18.02 3.48
C ARG A 162 -15.47 18.76 2.24
N ALA A 163 -15.92 19.99 2.04
CA ALA A 163 -15.49 20.82 0.90
C ALA A 163 -13.98 21.14 0.95
N GLU A 164 -13.41 21.37 2.13
CA GLU A 164 -11.96 21.55 2.30
C GLU A 164 -11.18 20.25 2.02
N GLN A 165 -11.66 19.11 2.51
CA GLN A 165 -11.03 17.81 2.23
C GLN A 165 -11.05 17.47 0.73
N GLU A 166 -12.18 17.72 0.06
CA GLU A 166 -12.28 17.50 -1.39
C GLU A 166 -11.30 18.37 -2.18
N LYS A 167 -11.12 19.64 -1.77
CA LYS A 167 -10.11 20.53 -2.37
C LYS A 167 -8.70 20.01 -2.14
N ALA A 168 -8.37 19.55 -0.93
CA ALA A 168 -7.05 19.00 -0.61
C ALA A 168 -6.74 17.74 -1.45
N ILE A 169 -7.69 16.80 -1.53
CA ILE A 169 -7.55 15.58 -2.34
C ILE A 169 -7.37 15.91 -3.82
N LYS A 170 -8.12 16.89 -4.34
CA LYS A 170 -7.98 17.31 -5.73
C LYS A 170 -6.60 17.92 -6.02
N ALA A 171 -6.12 18.79 -5.13
CA ALA A 171 -4.79 19.40 -5.27
C ALA A 171 -3.66 18.36 -5.21
N GLU A 172 -3.78 17.38 -4.32
CA GLU A 172 -2.80 16.28 -4.20
C GLU A 172 -2.77 15.39 -5.45
N ARG A 173 -3.95 15.07 -6.02
CA ARG A 173 -4.04 14.33 -7.28
C ARG A 173 -3.45 15.09 -8.46
N GLU A 174 -3.71 16.39 -8.57
CA GLU A 174 -3.14 17.23 -9.63
C GLU A 174 -1.60 17.33 -9.49
N LYS A 175 -1.09 17.41 -8.26
CA LYS A 175 0.35 17.38 -8.00
C LYS A 175 0.98 16.05 -8.41
N ALA A 176 0.38 14.92 -7.99
CA ALA A 176 0.87 13.60 -8.35
C ALA A 176 0.83 13.35 -9.88
N GLN A 177 -0.21 13.84 -10.56
CA GLN A 177 -0.29 13.74 -12.03
C GLN A 177 0.81 14.54 -12.73
N LYS A 178 1.10 15.76 -12.27
CA LYS A 178 2.19 16.57 -12.83
C LYS A 178 3.55 15.93 -12.60
N GLU A 179 3.81 15.42 -11.39
CA GLU A 179 5.06 14.73 -11.07
C GLU A 179 5.25 13.46 -11.93
N GLU A 180 4.18 12.71 -12.18
CA GLU A 180 4.20 11.54 -13.06
C GLU A 180 4.43 11.92 -14.53
N GLU A 181 3.77 12.96 -15.03
CA GLU A 181 3.94 13.45 -16.40
C GLU A 181 5.38 13.97 -16.63
N GLU A 182 5.92 14.72 -15.67
CA GLU A 182 7.31 15.16 -15.70
C GLU A 182 8.29 13.98 -15.68
N ARG A 183 8.03 12.95 -14.87
CA ARG A 183 8.84 11.73 -14.81
C ARG A 183 8.84 11.00 -16.16
N LEU A 184 7.67 10.79 -16.75
CA LEU A 184 7.53 10.12 -18.05
C LEU A 184 8.22 10.94 -19.17
N ALA A 185 8.09 12.26 -19.14
CA ALA A 185 8.77 13.13 -20.09
C ALA A 185 10.30 13.04 -19.97
N GLN A 186 10.84 13.04 -18.74
CA GLN A 186 12.27 12.84 -18.49
C GLN A 186 12.75 11.45 -18.96
N GLU A 187 11.95 10.41 -18.75
CA GLU A 187 12.26 9.06 -19.21
C GLU A 187 12.31 8.96 -20.73
N VAL A 188 11.36 9.57 -21.45
CA VAL A 188 11.38 9.62 -22.93
C VAL A 188 12.63 10.32 -23.44
N VAL A 189 13.01 11.47 -22.85
CA VAL A 189 14.24 12.19 -23.22
C VAL A 189 15.48 11.35 -22.93
N ARG A 190 15.54 10.68 -21.78
CA ARG A 190 16.65 9.79 -21.40
C ARG A 190 16.78 8.61 -22.36
N ASN A 191 15.68 7.94 -22.68
CA ASN A 191 15.66 6.78 -23.58
C ASN A 191 16.06 7.18 -25.00
N LYS A 192 15.61 8.34 -25.48
CA LYS A 192 16.07 8.88 -26.77
C LYS A 192 17.58 9.08 -26.79
N LYS A 193 18.13 9.73 -25.75
CA LYS A 193 19.58 9.93 -25.63
C LYS A 193 20.35 8.62 -25.61
N ILE A 194 19.86 7.62 -24.86
CA ILE A 194 20.48 6.28 -24.83
C ILE A 194 20.46 5.63 -26.22
N ASN A 195 19.34 5.71 -26.94
CA ASN A 195 19.24 5.16 -28.29
C ASN A 195 20.19 5.86 -29.29
N ASP A 196 20.33 7.17 -29.18
CA ASP A 196 21.29 7.94 -29.98
C ASP A 196 22.73 7.47 -29.66
N GLU A 197 23.08 7.33 -28.37
CA GLU A 197 24.40 6.82 -27.94
C GLU A 197 24.67 5.39 -28.42
N ILE A 198 23.66 4.50 -28.40
CA ILE A 198 23.75 3.13 -28.93
C ILE A 198 23.99 3.14 -30.45
N THR A 199 23.26 3.99 -31.17
CA THR A 199 23.38 4.12 -32.63
C THR A 199 24.78 4.56 -33.01
N ASP A 200 25.31 5.59 -32.34
CA ASP A 200 26.67 6.08 -32.55
C ASP A 200 27.71 5.00 -32.18
N ALA A 201 27.51 4.30 -31.06
CA ALA A 201 28.42 3.25 -30.61
C ALA A 201 28.47 2.05 -31.57
N SER A 202 27.36 1.73 -32.26
CA SER A 202 27.27 0.62 -33.22
C SER A 202 28.20 0.80 -34.43
N LEU A 203 28.56 2.05 -34.74
CA LEU A 203 29.44 2.41 -35.87
C LEU A 203 30.92 2.40 -35.48
N LEU A 204 31.27 2.17 -34.21
CA LEU A 204 32.65 2.26 -33.75
C LEU A 204 33.51 1.05 -34.18
N PRO A 205 34.79 1.30 -34.51
CA PRO A 205 35.75 0.23 -34.75
C PRO A 205 36.20 -0.47 -33.46
N ASP A 206 36.72 -1.70 -33.59
CA ASP A 206 37.08 -2.62 -32.50
C ASP A 206 38.10 -2.09 -31.47
N ASP A 207 38.95 -1.15 -31.89
CA ASP A 207 39.96 -0.50 -31.04
C ASP A 207 39.34 0.49 -30.05
N LYS A 208 38.10 0.93 -30.28
CA LYS A 208 37.35 1.82 -29.39
C LYS A 208 36.63 1.10 -28.25
N PHE A 209 36.74 -0.23 -28.20
CA PHE A 209 36.14 -1.04 -27.15
C PHE A 209 37.19 -1.54 -26.18
N SER A 210 37.00 -1.22 -24.90
CA SER A 210 37.88 -1.66 -23.82
C SER A 210 37.62 -3.13 -23.51
N SER A 211 38.67 -3.95 -23.46
CA SER A 211 38.54 -5.35 -23.04
C SER A 211 38.24 -5.41 -21.54
N VAL A 212 37.20 -6.13 -21.15
CA VAL A 212 36.76 -6.25 -19.76
C VAL A 212 36.72 -7.72 -19.35
N SER A 213 37.19 -8.02 -18.14
CA SER A 213 37.14 -9.32 -17.47
C SER A 213 36.08 -9.33 -16.35
N LYS A 214 35.86 -10.48 -15.69
CA LYS A 214 34.92 -10.57 -14.56
C LYS A 214 35.27 -9.62 -13.44
N ASP A 215 36.55 -9.40 -13.21
CA ASP A 215 37.05 -8.66 -12.06
C ASP A 215 36.96 -7.16 -12.29
N ASP A 216 37.07 -6.75 -13.54
CA ASP A 216 36.90 -5.37 -13.99
C ASP A 216 35.46 -4.87 -13.79
N LEU A 217 34.46 -5.76 -13.78
CA LEU A 217 33.05 -5.38 -13.58
C LEU A 217 32.81 -4.66 -12.26
N LEU A 218 33.48 -5.08 -11.19
CA LEU A 218 33.36 -4.39 -9.91
C LEU A 218 34.00 -3.00 -9.96
N TYR A 219 35.14 -2.86 -10.62
CA TYR A 219 35.77 -1.56 -10.80
C TYR A 219 34.89 -0.62 -11.62
N ILE A 220 34.30 -1.09 -12.72
CA ILE A 220 33.37 -0.33 -13.56
C ILE A 220 32.16 0.12 -12.74
N PHE A 221 31.52 -0.82 -12.01
CA PHE A 221 30.35 -0.53 -11.19
C PHE A 221 30.65 0.54 -10.14
N ILE A 222 31.74 0.40 -9.39
CA ILE A 222 32.14 1.39 -8.37
C ILE A 222 32.54 2.74 -8.99
N ALA A 223 33.24 2.73 -10.13
CA ALA A 223 33.73 3.95 -10.77
C ALA A 223 32.61 4.83 -11.31
N GLN A 224 31.49 4.24 -11.74
CA GLN A 224 30.46 4.93 -12.51
C GLN A 224 29.06 4.94 -11.88
N SER A 225 28.75 4.03 -10.95
CA SER A 225 27.42 3.99 -10.30
C SER A 225 27.13 5.24 -9.45
N GLY A 226 28.16 5.98 -9.03
CA GLY A 226 28.03 7.17 -8.18
C GLY A 226 27.86 6.87 -6.69
N SER A 227 27.92 5.60 -6.28
CA SER A 227 27.89 5.21 -4.86
C SER A 227 29.22 5.57 -4.18
N PRO A 228 29.23 6.44 -3.16
CA PRO A 228 30.43 6.67 -2.39
C PRO A 228 30.76 5.42 -1.59
N ILE A 229 32.01 4.95 -1.70
CA ILE A 229 32.53 3.84 -0.90
C ILE A 229 33.68 4.33 -0.03
N SER A 230 33.69 3.90 1.24
CA SER A 230 34.75 4.21 2.17
C SER A 230 36.04 3.46 1.82
N ASP A 231 37.19 3.94 2.30
CA ASP A 231 38.48 3.29 2.07
C ASP A 231 38.55 1.88 2.68
N ASN A 232 37.91 1.67 3.83
CA ASN A 232 37.78 0.33 4.42
C ASN A 232 36.95 -0.62 3.53
N GLU A 233 35.88 -0.13 2.92
CA GLU A 233 35.10 -0.92 1.96
C GLU A 233 35.90 -1.21 0.69
N LYS A 234 36.70 -0.26 0.19
CA LYS A 234 37.62 -0.49 -0.93
C LYS A 234 38.59 -1.62 -0.63
N LEU A 235 39.24 -1.60 0.54
CA LEU A 235 40.17 -2.65 0.95
C LEU A 235 39.48 -4.01 1.03
N LYS A 236 38.30 -4.07 1.67
CA LYS A 236 37.50 -5.29 1.77
C LYS A 236 37.08 -5.83 0.42
N LEU A 237 36.69 -4.95 -0.51
CA LEU A 237 36.18 -5.34 -1.80
C LEU A 237 37.29 -5.69 -2.79
N PHE A 238 38.46 -5.07 -2.72
CA PHE A 238 39.47 -5.16 -3.78
C PHE A 238 40.82 -5.76 -3.38
N SER A 239 41.19 -5.76 -2.09
CA SER A 239 42.51 -6.25 -1.65
C SER A 239 42.42 -7.59 -0.94
N ASP A 240 42.66 -8.67 -1.68
CA ASP A 240 42.77 -10.02 -1.10
C ASP A 240 43.94 -10.12 -0.12
N LYS A 241 45.03 -9.36 -0.37
CA LYS A 241 46.21 -9.28 0.51
C LYS A 241 45.84 -8.66 1.86
N TRP A 242 45.12 -7.54 1.86
CA TRP A 242 44.68 -6.90 3.09
C TRP A 242 43.64 -7.74 3.85
N ASN A 243 42.74 -8.41 3.13
CA ASN A 243 41.74 -9.30 3.71
C ASN A 243 42.35 -10.54 4.38
N SER A 244 43.35 -11.16 3.74
CA SER A 244 43.99 -12.39 4.22
C SER A 244 45.07 -12.18 5.29
N THR A 245 45.58 -10.95 5.44
CA THR A 245 46.53 -10.62 6.52
C THR A 245 45.82 -10.69 7.87
N GLN A 246 46.39 -11.34 8.88
CA GLN A 246 45.80 -11.40 10.23
C GLN A 246 46.40 -10.34 11.18
N ASP A 247 47.69 -10.02 10.99
CA ASP A 247 48.40 -9.06 11.82
C ASP A 247 47.93 -7.62 11.55
N ALA A 248 47.56 -6.91 12.62
CA ALA A 248 47.01 -5.57 12.53
C ALA A 248 48.03 -4.50 12.12
N PHE A 249 49.31 -4.66 12.48
CA PHE A 249 50.38 -3.74 12.09
C PHE A 249 50.71 -3.92 10.62
N ILE A 250 50.83 -5.18 10.16
CA ILE A 250 51.06 -5.47 8.75
C ILE A 250 49.89 -4.98 7.88
N LYS A 251 48.64 -5.12 8.33
CA LYS A 251 47.48 -4.53 7.64
C LYS A 251 47.60 -3.03 7.45
N ARG A 252 48.04 -2.32 8.50
CA ARG A 252 48.20 -0.87 8.48
C ARG A 252 49.36 -0.43 7.58
N ASP A 253 50.42 -1.23 7.52
CA ASP A 253 51.57 -0.95 6.65
C ASP A 253 51.22 -1.09 5.16
N ILE A 254 50.39 -2.06 4.78
CA ILE A 254 50.01 -2.28 3.38
C ILE A 254 48.78 -1.48 2.93
N GLU A 255 48.00 -0.93 3.87
CA GLU A 255 46.74 -0.22 3.60
C GLU A 255 46.92 0.93 2.59
N LYS A 256 47.93 1.78 2.81
CA LYS A 256 48.16 2.96 1.97
C LYS A 256 48.48 2.57 0.52
N ASP A 257 49.33 1.56 0.33
CA ASP A 257 49.78 1.13 -0.99
C ASP A 257 48.65 0.41 -1.75
N GLU A 258 47.89 -0.44 -1.04
CA GLU A 258 46.72 -1.12 -1.61
C GLU A 258 45.63 -0.10 -1.99
N LEU A 259 45.34 0.88 -1.14
CA LEU A 259 44.38 1.95 -1.45
C LEU A 259 44.82 2.80 -2.65
N ALA A 260 46.10 3.15 -2.75
CA ALA A 260 46.62 3.91 -3.88
C ALA A 260 46.42 3.13 -5.20
N LYS A 261 46.71 1.83 -5.19
CA LYS A 261 46.48 0.94 -6.32
C LYS A 261 45.00 0.85 -6.68
N ILE A 262 44.13 0.57 -5.70
CA ILE A 262 42.68 0.43 -5.90
C ILE A 262 42.09 1.72 -6.49
N ASN A 263 42.42 2.88 -5.92
CA ASN A 263 41.93 4.16 -6.42
C ASN A 263 42.43 4.44 -7.85
N SER A 264 43.68 4.08 -8.15
CA SER A 264 44.20 4.18 -9.53
C SER A 264 43.44 3.27 -10.48
N ASP A 265 43.11 2.05 -10.07
CA ASP A 265 42.37 1.09 -10.90
C ASP A 265 40.92 1.56 -11.12
N ILE A 266 40.21 1.98 -10.06
CA ILE A 266 38.86 2.59 -10.18
C ILE A 266 38.88 3.76 -11.17
N ASN A 267 39.89 4.64 -11.09
CA ASN A 267 39.98 5.79 -11.99
C ASN A 267 40.11 5.41 -13.47
N LYS A 268 40.77 4.29 -13.81
CA LYS A 268 40.90 3.82 -15.20
C LYS A 268 39.55 3.51 -15.84
N PHE A 269 38.55 3.13 -15.04
CA PHE A 269 37.23 2.71 -15.52
C PHE A 269 36.18 3.82 -15.49
N LYS A 270 36.51 5.05 -15.05
CA LYS A 270 35.52 6.15 -14.96
C LYS A 270 34.91 6.57 -16.30
N GLU A 271 35.67 6.46 -17.38
CA GLU A 271 35.27 6.96 -18.70
C GLU A 271 34.95 5.84 -19.71
N ILE A 272 35.00 4.58 -19.27
CA ILE A 272 34.75 3.44 -20.15
C ILE A 272 33.24 3.28 -20.36
N LYS A 273 32.75 3.64 -21.54
CA LYS A 273 31.36 3.40 -21.96
C LYS A 273 31.19 2.18 -22.87
N ASN A 274 32.19 1.93 -23.72
CA ASN A 274 32.15 0.85 -24.71
C ASN A 274 33.08 -0.28 -24.28
N ILE A 275 32.50 -1.45 -24.05
CA ILE A 275 33.21 -2.62 -23.55
C ILE A 275 33.17 -3.75 -24.57
N LYS A 276 34.22 -4.55 -24.60
CA LYS A 276 34.21 -5.86 -25.25
C LYS A 276 34.58 -6.93 -24.25
N PHE A 277 33.88 -8.04 -24.33
CA PHE A 277 34.10 -9.17 -23.44
C PHE A 277 33.83 -10.48 -24.15
N TYR A 278 34.30 -11.56 -23.53
CA TYR A 278 34.24 -12.87 -24.14
C TYR A 278 33.29 -13.83 -23.40
N ILE A 279 32.59 -14.63 -24.20
CA ILE A 279 31.73 -15.72 -23.79
C ILE A 279 32.25 -17.01 -24.45
N GLY A 280 32.40 -18.09 -23.68
CA GLY A 280 32.84 -19.39 -24.20
C GLY A 280 34.24 -19.78 -23.73
N LYS A 281 34.75 -20.90 -24.27
CA LYS A 281 35.99 -21.54 -23.79
C LYS A 281 37.24 -20.93 -24.44
N ILE A 282 37.77 -19.87 -23.84
CA ILE A 282 39.07 -19.30 -24.26
C ILE A 282 40.22 -19.90 -23.46
N LYS A 283 41.41 -20.01 -24.07
CA LYS A 283 42.62 -20.59 -23.47
C LYS A 283 43.06 -19.91 -22.15
N ASN A 284 42.61 -18.69 -21.88
CA ASN A 284 42.87 -17.93 -20.66
C ASN A 284 41.55 -17.68 -19.93
N ASP A 285 41.24 -18.55 -18.98
CA ASP A 285 40.00 -18.55 -18.20
C ASP A 285 39.72 -17.24 -17.45
N ASP A 286 40.76 -16.45 -17.14
CA ASP A 286 40.69 -15.21 -16.37
C ASP A 286 40.12 -14.01 -17.16
N LYS A 287 40.12 -14.07 -18.50
CA LYS A 287 39.59 -12.98 -19.36
C LYS A 287 38.11 -13.15 -19.70
N ASN A 288 37.52 -14.29 -19.35
CA ASN A 288 36.14 -14.61 -19.71
C ASN A 288 35.17 -14.06 -18.67
N ILE A 289 34.36 -13.07 -19.04
CA ILE A 289 33.29 -12.56 -18.18
C ILE A 289 32.27 -13.67 -17.88
N ILE A 290 32.05 -14.59 -18.82
CA ILE A 290 31.32 -15.84 -18.56
C ILE A 290 32.33 -16.99 -18.59
N ASN A 291 32.75 -17.40 -17.40
CA ASN A 291 33.42 -18.68 -17.20
C ASN A 291 32.54 -19.49 -16.26
N LEU A 292 31.70 -20.40 -16.77
CA LEU A 292 30.80 -21.20 -15.94
C LEU A 292 31.65 -22.23 -15.18
N PRO A 293 31.99 -21.98 -13.90
CA PRO A 293 32.87 -22.88 -13.17
C PRO A 293 32.03 -24.10 -12.83
N ARG A 294 32.46 -25.28 -13.29
CA ARG A 294 31.95 -26.66 -13.02
C ARG A 294 31.15 -27.36 -14.11
N TYR A 295 30.72 -26.69 -15.18
CA TYR A 295 30.04 -27.40 -16.28
C TYR A 295 30.95 -27.51 -17.50
N LYS A 296 31.55 -28.69 -17.69
CA LYS A 296 32.22 -29.06 -18.95
C LYS A 296 31.19 -29.07 -20.08
N GLY A 297 31.01 -27.91 -20.73
CA GLY A 297 30.47 -27.80 -22.09
C GLY A 297 28.98 -27.50 -22.22
N ASP A 298 28.52 -26.33 -21.79
CA ASP A 298 27.10 -25.93 -21.95
C ASP A 298 26.90 -24.67 -22.81
N PHE A 299 27.77 -24.43 -23.80
CA PHE A 299 27.43 -23.65 -25.00
C PHE A 299 27.88 -24.49 -26.19
N ARG A 300 26.97 -25.27 -26.75
CA ARG A 300 27.25 -26.16 -27.88
C ARG A 300 26.42 -25.75 -29.05
N LEU A 301 27.05 -25.61 -30.21
CA LEU A 301 26.33 -25.57 -31.46
C LEU A 301 25.67 -26.92 -31.67
N ASN A 302 24.36 -26.95 -31.85
CA ASN A 302 23.70 -28.11 -32.40
C ASN A 302 24.09 -28.21 -33.87
N PRO A 303 24.74 -29.30 -34.31
CA PRO A 303 25.22 -29.43 -35.68
C PRO A 303 24.09 -29.57 -36.71
N VAL A 304 22.83 -29.69 -36.27
CA VAL A 304 21.65 -29.82 -37.12
C VAL A 304 21.11 -28.43 -37.47
N TYR A 305 21.13 -28.08 -38.76
CA TYR A 305 20.56 -26.84 -39.26
C TYR A 305 19.02 -26.88 -39.23
N ASN A 306 18.41 -25.82 -38.69
CA ASN A 306 16.98 -25.60 -38.68
C ASN A 306 16.59 -24.77 -39.91
N PHE A 307 15.89 -25.40 -40.87
CA PHE A 307 15.45 -24.73 -42.09
C PHE A 307 14.33 -23.70 -41.84
N ASP A 308 13.51 -23.88 -40.80
CA ASP A 308 12.40 -22.97 -40.49
C ASP A 308 12.91 -21.64 -39.93
N THR A 309 13.91 -21.71 -39.02
CA THR A 309 14.53 -20.51 -38.41
C THR A 309 15.80 -20.05 -39.12
N GLN A 310 16.22 -20.77 -40.17
CA GLN A 310 17.45 -20.53 -40.94
C GLN A 310 18.68 -20.36 -40.02
N SER A 311 18.85 -21.32 -39.11
CA SER A 311 19.84 -21.21 -38.04
C SER A 311 20.38 -22.55 -37.55
N PHE A 312 21.54 -22.54 -36.91
CA PHE A 312 21.99 -23.66 -36.06
C PHE A 312 21.59 -23.37 -34.61
N PRO A 313 20.79 -24.23 -33.96
CA PRO A 313 20.43 -24.02 -32.56
C PRO A 313 21.68 -24.03 -31.67
N ILE A 314 21.73 -23.13 -30.69
CA ILE A 314 22.77 -23.10 -29.66
C ILE A 314 22.16 -23.66 -28.39
N THR A 315 22.76 -24.72 -27.86
CA THR A 315 22.29 -25.39 -26.64
C THR A 315 23.18 -25.03 -25.46
N GLY A 316 22.55 -24.66 -24.35
CA GLY A 316 23.26 -24.24 -23.15
C GLY A 316 22.36 -23.88 -21.99
N ASN A 317 22.90 -23.80 -20.78
CA ASN A 317 22.10 -23.43 -19.60
C ASN A 317 21.57 -21.98 -19.69
N TYR A 318 22.27 -21.10 -20.40
CA TYR A 318 21.82 -19.75 -20.74
C TYR A 318 20.71 -19.73 -21.82
N CYS A 319 20.51 -20.85 -22.51
CA CYS A 319 19.52 -21.01 -23.57
C CYS A 319 18.23 -21.71 -23.11
N LYS A 320 18.12 -22.04 -21.83
CA LYS A 320 16.91 -22.61 -21.25
C LYS A 320 16.04 -21.48 -20.69
N GLU A 321 14.73 -21.61 -20.87
CA GLU A 321 13.68 -20.72 -20.34
C GLU A 321 13.56 -20.73 -18.79
N SER A 322 14.68 -20.84 -18.07
CA SER A 322 14.66 -20.66 -16.62
C SER A 322 14.72 -19.17 -16.32
N PRO A 323 13.76 -18.61 -15.56
CA PRO A 323 13.78 -17.20 -15.14
C PRO A 323 15.01 -16.84 -14.29
N TYR A 324 15.77 -17.84 -13.79
CA TYR A 324 17.04 -17.66 -13.09
C TYR A 324 18.28 -17.76 -14.01
N ALA A 325 18.11 -18.18 -15.26
CA ALA A 325 19.20 -18.35 -16.24
C ALA A 325 19.16 -17.33 -17.38
N GLN A 326 18.09 -16.53 -17.47
CA GLN A 326 18.00 -15.44 -18.44
C GLN A 326 18.90 -14.27 -18.03
N GLY A 327 19.97 -14.07 -18.79
CA GLY A 327 20.59 -12.75 -18.96
C GLY A 327 21.52 -12.23 -17.85
N GLN A 328 21.76 -12.95 -16.76
CA GLN A 328 22.62 -12.46 -15.66
C GLN A 328 24.01 -13.09 -15.68
N ILE A 329 25.03 -12.25 -15.86
CA ILE A 329 26.43 -12.67 -15.63
C ILE A 329 26.86 -12.19 -14.24
N LEU A 330 27.04 -13.12 -13.32
CA LEU A 330 27.54 -12.85 -11.98
C LEU A 330 29.08 -12.79 -12.00
N SER A 331 29.64 -11.61 -11.71
CA SER A 331 31.04 -11.49 -11.33
C SER A 331 31.33 -12.28 -10.05
N HIS A 332 32.59 -12.59 -9.80
CA HIS A 332 33.02 -13.27 -8.56
C HIS A 332 32.69 -12.46 -7.29
N ARG A 333 32.37 -11.15 -7.43
CA ARG A 333 31.99 -10.21 -6.37
C ARG A 333 30.52 -9.75 -6.46
N GLY A 334 29.67 -10.51 -7.16
CA GLY A 334 28.21 -10.34 -7.11
C GLY A 334 27.61 -9.22 -7.97
N ILE A 335 28.44 -8.50 -8.76
CA ILE A 335 27.95 -7.59 -9.81
C ILE A 335 27.32 -8.39 -10.95
N GLN A 336 26.17 -7.93 -11.42
CA GLN A 336 25.40 -8.53 -12.51
C GLN A 336 25.49 -7.68 -13.78
N LEU A 337 25.89 -8.27 -14.90
CA LEU A 337 25.62 -7.69 -16.21
C LEU A 337 24.20 -8.08 -16.64
N ASN A 338 23.39 -7.10 -16.98
CA ASN A 338 22.08 -7.31 -17.59
C ASN A 338 22.24 -7.31 -19.10
N LEU A 339 22.19 -8.50 -19.67
CA LEU A 339 22.22 -8.69 -21.12
C LEU A 339 20.82 -8.39 -21.65
N ASP A 340 20.63 -7.22 -22.27
CA ASP A 340 19.38 -6.91 -22.96
C ASP A 340 19.01 -8.03 -23.97
N ARG A 341 17.73 -8.11 -24.34
CA ARG A 341 17.01 -9.21 -25.03
C ARG A 341 17.68 -9.80 -26.28
N VAL A 342 18.73 -9.17 -26.81
CA VAL A 342 19.44 -9.54 -28.05
C VAL A 342 20.29 -10.81 -27.88
N LEU A 343 20.81 -11.14 -26.69
CA LEU A 343 21.52 -12.40 -26.47
C LEU A 343 20.61 -13.64 -26.40
N ASN A 344 19.28 -13.46 -26.44
CA ASN A 344 18.32 -14.55 -26.28
C ASN A 344 18.07 -15.34 -27.58
N SER A 345 18.70 -15.01 -28.71
CA SER A 345 18.68 -15.95 -29.84
C SER A 345 19.69 -17.05 -29.58
N CYS A 346 19.24 -18.12 -28.95
CA CYS A 346 19.97 -19.38 -28.84
C CYS A 346 19.99 -20.13 -30.18
N GLU A 347 20.37 -19.38 -31.21
CA GLU A 347 20.31 -19.71 -32.63
C GLU A 347 21.42 -18.92 -33.34
N LEU A 348 22.30 -19.63 -34.03
CA LEU A 348 23.23 -19.06 -34.99
C LEU A 348 22.52 -18.91 -36.32
N LYS A 349 21.91 -17.74 -36.56
CA LYS A 349 21.30 -17.40 -37.85
C LYS A 349 22.36 -17.28 -38.92
N ILE A 350 22.24 -18.09 -39.96
CA ILE A 350 23.17 -18.13 -41.07
C ILE A 350 22.42 -18.53 -42.34
N PRO A 351 22.59 -17.84 -43.48
CA PRO A 351 21.94 -18.20 -44.73
C PRO A 351 22.26 -19.63 -45.15
N GLU A 352 21.32 -20.30 -45.82
CA GLU A 352 21.49 -21.71 -46.23
C GLU A 352 22.76 -21.95 -47.06
N SER A 353 23.13 -21.01 -47.93
CA SER A 353 24.35 -21.07 -48.75
C SER A 353 25.63 -21.19 -47.93
N GLU A 354 25.66 -20.58 -46.75
CA GLU A 354 26.77 -20.62 -45.81
C GLU A 354 26.60 -21.74 -44.76
N ALA A 355 25.36 -22.12 -44.46
CA ALA A 355 25.03 -23.21 -43.54
C ALA A 355 25.40 -24.59 -44.10
N ARG A 356 25.18 -24.82 -45.40
CA ARG A 356 25.40 -26.10 -46.07
C ARG A 356 26.83 -26.65 -45.86
N PRO A 357 27.92 -25.91 -46.17
CA PRO A 357 29.27 -26.40 -45.93
C PRO A 357 29.59 -26.63 -44.44
N LEU A 358 28.95 -25.89 -43.53
CA LEU A 358 29.11 -26.10 -42.08
C LEU A 358 28.39 -27.38 -41.63
N SER A 359 27.18 -27.63 -42.11
CA SER A 359 26.39 -28.83 -41.81
C SER A 359 27.12 -30.10 -42.26
N ASP A 360 27.72 -30.09 -43.45
CA ASP A 360 28.51 -31.23 -43.96
C ASP A 360 29.74 -31.50 -43.06
N ARG A 361 30.41 -30.43 -42.59
CA ARG A 361 31.55 -30.54 -41.69
C ARG A 361 31.16 -31.08 -40.32
N PHE A 362 30.07 -30.60 -39.74
CA PHE A 362 29.67 -31.00 -38.39
C PHE A 362 29.25 -32.47 -38.27
N ASN A 363 28.79 -33.09 -39.36
CA ASN A 363 28.43 -34.52 -39.38
C ASN A 363 29.63 -35.50 -39.24
N SER A 364 30.87 -35.02 -39.14
CA SER A 364 32.10 -35.83 -39.27
C SER A 364 32.79 -36.28 -37.95
N ASN A 365 32.06 -36.50 -36.84
CA ASN A 365 32.67 -36.80 -35.51
C ASN A 365 33.67 -35.72 -35.05
N ILE A 366 33.30 -34.46 -35.22
CA ILE A 366 34.11 -33.28 -34.92
C ILE A 366 33.61 -32.64 -33.62
N SER A 367 34.54 -32.25 -32.74
CA SER A 367 34.22 -31.37 -31.61
C SER A 367 33.96 -29.96 -32.13
N VAL A 368 32.81 -29.38 -31.83
CA VAL A 368 32.46 -28.01 -32.18
C VAL A 368 32.37 -27.17 -30.90
N ASP A 369 33.31 -26.23 -30.75
CA ASP A 369 33.30 -25.22 -29.70
C ASP A 369 32.92 -23.86 -30.31
N ILE A 370 32.29 -22.99 -29.51
CA ILE A 370 31.99 -21.61 -29.90
C ILE A 370 32.65 -20.65 -28.91
N VAL A 371 33.27 -19.60 -29.45
CA VAL A 371 33.74 -18.44 -28.69
C VAL A 371 33.06 -17.20 -29.26
N THR A 372 32.45 -16.40 -28.39
CA THR A 372 31.77 -15.16 -28.79
C THR A 372 32.45 -13.97 -28.14
N THR A 373 32.90 -13.02 -28.96
CA THR A 373 33.30 -11.69 -28.52
C THR A 373 32.09 -10.77 -28.63
N VAL A 374 31.62 -10.26 -27.49
CA VAL A 374 30.50 -9.32 -27.42
C VAL A 374 31.04 -7.92 -27.34
N TYR A 375 30.52 -7.02 -28.16
CA TYR A 375 30.76 -5.58 -28.09
C TYR A 375 29.49 -4.92 -27.58
N ALA A 376 29.61 -4.16 -26.51
CA ALA A 376 28.46 -3.58 -25.82
C ALA A 376 28.73 -2.14 -25.36
N HIS A 377 27.64 -1.40 -25.21
CA HIS A 377 27.60 -0.06 -24.65
C HIS A 377 26.95 -0.09 -23.27
N ILE A 378 27.55 0.55 -22.27
CA ILE A 378 26.97 0.69 -20.93
C ILE A 378 25.89 1.77 -20.96
N THR A 379 24.65 1.38 -20.66
CA THR A 379 23.47 2.27 -20.70
C THR A 379 23.07 2.78 -19.31
N GLY A 380 23.49 2.09 -18.26
CA GLY A 380 23.16 2.49 -16.89
C GLY A 380 23.64 1.53 -15.80
N PHE A 381 23.28 1.89 -14.57
CA PHE A 381 23.61 1.15 -13.36
C PHE A 381 22.39 1.12 -12.42
N GLU A 382 22.10 -0.04 -11.84
CA GLU A 382 21.13 -0.17 -10.75
C GLU A 382 21.82 -0.57 -9.45
N GLN A 383 22.00 0.42 -8.57
CA GLN A 383 22.73 0.25 -7.31
C GLN A 383 22.09 -0.81 -6.38
N ALA A 384 20.76 -0.79 -6.25
CA ALA A 384 20.03 -1.70 -5.36
C ALA A 384 20.19 -3.18 -5.74
N GLN A 385 20.53 -3.47 -7.00
CA GLN A 385 20.66 -4.83 -7.52
C GLN A 385 22.11 -5.18 -7.90
N ASN A 386 23.07 -4.30 -7.62
CA ASN A 386 24.45 -4.45 -8.08
C ASN A 386 24.56 -4.72 -9.59
N ARG A 387 23.74 -4.02 -10.40
CA ARG A 387 23.56 -4.31 -11.82
C ARG A 387 24.18 -3.24 -12.72
N ILE A 388 24.79 -3.68 -13.81
CA ILE A 388 25.21 -2.84 -14.94
C ILE A 388 24.31 -3.19 -16.12
N ASP A 389 23.62 -2.19 -16.64
CA ASP A 389 22.79 -2.34 -17.83
C ASP A 389 23.63 -2.06 -19.08
N ILE A 390 23.54 -2.95 -20.07
CA ILE A 390 24.28 -2.85 -21.32
C ILE A 390 23.38 -3.07 -22.53
N ALA A 391 23.67 -2.37 -23.61
CA ALA A 391 23.14 -2.63 -24.94
C ALA A 391 24.20 -3.35 -25.77
N ILE A 392 23.83 -4.49 -26.36
CA ILE A 392 24.73 -5.26 -27.24
C ILE A 392 24.67 -4.64 -28.63
N LEU A 393 25.84 -4.34 -29.20
CA LEU A 393 25.97 -3.64 -30.48
C LEU A 393 26.31 -4.58 -31.64
N ARG A 394 27.15 -5.58 -31.36
CA ARG A 394 27.54 -6.63 -32.30
C ARG A 394 28.18 -7.79 -31.54
N GLN A 395 28.23 -8.94 -32.18
CA GLN A 395 28.92 -10.10 -31.62
C GLN A 395 29.73 -10.80 -32.71
N ASN A 396 31.00 -11.04 -32.45
CA ASN A 396 31.85 -11.80 -33.35
C ASN A 396 31.97 -13.21 -32.80
N VAL A 397 31.66 -14.20 -33.62
CA VAL A 397 31.65 -15.60 -33.23
C VAL A 397 32.70 -16.39 -33.98
N GLU A 398 33.49 -17.11 -33.21
CA GLU A 398 34.51 -18.02 -33.67
C GLU A 398 34.01 -19.44 -33.41
N ILE A 399 33.77 -20.20 -34.47
CA ILE A 399 33.43 -21.62 -34.42
C ILE A 399 34.74 -22.39 -34.54
N ILE A 400 35.08 -23.14 -33.51
CA ILE A 400 36.30 -23.93 -33.44
C ILE A 400 35.91 -25.39 -33.66
N THR A 401 36.39 -25.97 -34.76
CA THR A 401 36.19 -27.36 -35.10
C THR A 401 37.47 -28.15 -34.84
N GLN A 402 37.35 -29.32 -34.20
CA GLN A 402 38.47 -30.22 -34.00
C GLN A 402 38.07 -31.67 -34.28
N LYS A 403 38.67 -32.26 -35.31
CA LYS A 403 38.62 -33.70 -35.56
C LYS A 403 39.76 -34.40 -34.82
N ARG A 404 39.50 -35.59 -34.28
CA ARG A 404 40.48 -36.34 -33.49
C ARG A 404 41.71 -36.68 -34.35
N GLY A 405 42.88 -36.17 -33.96
CA GLY A 405 44.15 -36.39 -34.68
C GLY A 405 44.46 -35.37 -35.78
N GLU A 406 43.62 -34.35 -35.98
CA GLU A 406 43.82 -33.29 -36.96
C GLU A 406 44.09 -31.93 -36.28
N GLN A 407 44.58 -30.97 -37.05
CA GLN A 407 44.74 -29.58 -36.58
C GLN A 407 43.37 -28.94 -36.31
N LYS A 408 43.35 -27.99 -35.37
CA LYS A 408 42.16 -27.18 -35.09
C LYS A 408 41.92 -26.23 -36.25
N GLU A 409 40.67 -26.10 -36.66
CA GLU A 409 40.22 -25.10 -37.62
C GLU A 409 39.33 -24.07 -36.90
N THR A 410 39.34 -22.83 -37.37
CA THR A 410 38.56 -21.73 -36.79
C THR A 410 37.83 -21.00 -37.91
N ILE A 411 36.52 -20.86 -37.76
CA ILE A 411 35.62 -20.21 -38.70
C ILE A 411 35.05 -18.97 -38.02
N ASN A 412 35.23 -17.80 -38.61
CA ASN A 412 34.78 -16.53 -38.05
C ASN A 412 33.47 -16.09 -38.71
N THR A 413 32.50 -15.67 -37.91
CA THR A 413 31.23 -15.09 -38.35
C THR A 413 30.84 -13.91 -37.44
N VAL A 414 29.94 -13.03 -37.90
CA VAL A 414 29.52 -11.83 -37.17
C VAL A 414 28.00 -11.79 -37.07
N PHE A 415 27.49 -11.68 -35.85
CA PHE A 415 26.10 -11.31 -35.56
C PHE A 415 25.99 -9.79 -35.47
N LYS A 416 25.01 -9.25 -36.21
CA LYS A 416 24.56 -7.87 -36.09
C LYS A 416 23.21 -7.84 -35.42
#